data_AF-A0A2E2ZKJ1-F1
#
_entry.id   AF-A0A2E2ZKJ1-F1
#
_cell.length_a   1.000
_cell.length_b   1.000
_cell.length_c   1.000
_cell.angle_alpha   90.00
_cell.angle_beta   90.00
_cell.angle_gamma   90.00
#
_symmetry.space_group_name_H-M   'P 1'
#
loop_
_entity.id
_entity.type
_entity.pdbx_description
1 polymer ?
#
loop_
_entity_poly.entity_id
_entity_poly.type
_entity_poly.pdbx_seq_one_letter_code
_entity_poly.pdbx_strand_id
1 'polypeptide(L)'
;MITRKKSSQQEIEETSDIEELDLPLYLTIEYETFSFETTKLNIVDRMCADCNKENLSKEVSSKKDIMSMIRQISKCCSLKDGYISIHTSMNEGVVREVLAASNKPINSEKISSSLRNRWALTPFPKNVNKIVIEKLAKANKWIATSSNEA
;
A
#
# COMPACT_ATOMS: atom_id res chain seq x y z
N MET A 1 -32.56 65.73 23.24
CA MET A 1 -32.81 64.84 24.40
C MET A 1 -33.70 63.71 23.90
N ILE A 2 -33.21 62.47 23.93
CA ILE A 2 -33.90 61.17 24.09
C ILE A 2 -32.90 60.10 23.62
N THR A 3 -32.49 59.29 24.58
CA THR A 3 -31.63 58.09 24.50
C THR A 3 -32.49 56.84 24.38
N ARG A 4 -32.00 55.80 23.67
CA ARG A 4 -32.14 54.34 23.96
C ARG A 4 -31.48 53.54 22.81
N LYS A 5 -30.31 52.94 22.98
CA LYS A 5 -29.94 51.62 23.59
C LYS A 5 -30.25 50.38 22.73
N LYS A 6 -29.16 49.79 22.21
CA LYS A 6 -28.74 48.37 22.13
C LYS A 6 -29.71 47.30 21.57
N SER A 7 -29.22 46.52 20.59
CA SER A 7 -28.92 45.07 20.73
C SER A 7 -28.38 44.57 19.38
N SER A 8 -27.09 44.32 19.22
CA SER A 8 -26.41 43.03 19.43
C SER A 8 -26.92 41.91 18.51
N GLN A 9 -26.32 41.78 17.32
CA GLN A 9 -26.08 40.48 16.67
C GLN A 9 -24.74 40.61 15.93
N GLN A 10 -23.68 40.18 16.60
CA GLN A 10 -22.40 39.87 15.98
C GLN A 10 -22.41 38.34 15.89
N GLU A 11 -22.86 37.83 14.75
CA GLU A 11 -22.75 36.41 14.42
C GLU A 11 -21.26 36.12 14.24
N ILE A 12 -20.67 35.53 15.28
CA ILE A 12 -19.36 34.90 15.20
C ILE A 12 -19.65 33.58 14.50
N GLU A 13 -19.38 33.53 13.19
CA GLU A 13 -19.17 32.26 12.49
C GLU A 13 -17.93 31.62 13.13
N GLU A 14 -18.17 30.75 14.11
CA GLU A 14 -17.22 29.74 14.51
C GLU A 14 -17.11 28.72 13.36
N THR A 15 -16.29 29.05 12.36
CA THR A 15 -15.68 28.01 11.53
C THR A 15 -14.74 27.23 12.43
N SER A 16 -15.28 26.19 13.04
CA SER A 16 -14.48 25.09 13.55
C SER A 16 -13.85 24.43 12.33
N ASP A 17 -12.66 24.92 11.97
CA ASP A 17 -11.70 24.18 11.15
C ASP A 17 -11.31 22.94 11.96
N ILE A 18 -12.17 21.92 11.92
CA ILE A 18 -11.76 20.56 12.22
C ILE A 18 -10.78 20.24 11.09
N GLU A 19 -9.48 20.42 11.37
CA GLU A 19 -8.44 19.74 10.61
C GLU A 19 -8.85 18.27 10.58
N GLU A 20 -9.38 17.83 9.43
CA GLU A 20 -9.58 16.42 9.16
C GLU A 20 -8.20 15.80 9.26
N LEU A 21 -7.89 15.25 10.43
CA LEU A 21 -6.62 14.58 10.71
C LEU A 21 -6.48 13.50 9.64
N ASP A 22 -5.63 13.77 8.65
CA ASP A 22 -5.30 12.86 7.56
C ASP A 22 -4.54 11.66 8.16
N LEU A 23 -5.31 10.76 8.76
CA LEU A 23 -4.81 9.57 9.41
C LEU A 23 -4.11 8.71 8.34
N PRO A 24 -2.85 8.29 8.59
CA PRO A 24 -2.11 7.53 7.61
C PRO A 24 -2.83 6.22 7.28
N LEU A 25 -3.06 5.98 5.98
CA LEU A 25 -3.60 4.72 5.52
C LEU A 25 -2.48 3.67 5.45
N TYR A 26 -2.68 2.55 6.15
CA TYR A 26 -1.79 1.39 6.14
C TYR A 26 -2.32 0.30 5.20
N LEU A 27 -1.39 -0.30 4.46
CA LEU A 27 -1.66 -1.29 3.42
C LEU A 27 -1.11 -2.65 3.85
N THR A 28 -1.90 -3.70 3.66
CA THR A 28 -1.50 -5.11 3.78
C THR A 28 -2.12 -5.94 2.65
N ILE A 29 -1.65 -7.16 2.43
CA ILE A 29 -2.24 -8.14 1.51
C ILE A 29 -3.30 -8.97 2.25
N GLU A 30 -4.50 -9.00 1.69
CA GLU A 30 -5.61 -9.87 2.11
C GLU A 30 -5.48 -11.24 1.42
N TYR A 31 -4.63 -12.11 1.93
CA TYR A 31 -4.44 -13.45 1.34
C TYR A 31 -5.50 -14.49 1.77
N GLU A 32 -6.42 -14.12 2.66
CA GLU A 32 -7.52 -14.98 3.15
C GLU A 32 -8.79 -14.85 2.30
N THR A 33 -8.85 -13.87 1.40
CA THR A 33 -10.00 -13.65 0.49
C THR A 33 -10.03 -14.63 -0.68
N PHE A 34 -8.93 -15.36 -0.92
CA PHE A 34 -8.79 -16.35 -1.98
C PHE A 34 -8.44 -17.72 -1.41
N SER A 35 -8.64 -18.77 -2.20
CA SER A 35 -8.15 -20.11 -1.86
C SER A 35 -6.62 -20.13 -1.76
N PHE A 36 -6.06 -21.04 -0.98
CA PHE A 36 -4.60 -21.14 -0.83
C PHE A 36 -3.87 -21.34 -2.17
N GLU A 37 -4.44 -22.09 -3.11
CA GLU A 37 -3.82 -22.28 -4.43
C GLU A 37 -3.81 -20.97 -5.24
N THR A 38 -4.92 -20.23 -5.26
CA THR A 38 -4.97 -18.92 -5.93
C THR A 38 -4.02 -17.92 -5.27
N THR A 39 -3.96 -17.91 -3.94
CA THR A 39 -3.02 -17.10 -3.16
C THR A 39 -1.57 -17.44 -3.49
N LYS A 40 -1.24 -18.73 -3.51
CA LYS A 40 0.07 -19.25 -3.87
C LYS A 40 0.47 -18.77 -5.27
N LEU A 41 -0.36 -18.98 -6.29
CA LEU A 41 -0.05 -18.59 -7.66
C LEU A 41 0.29 -17.09 -7.76
N ASN A 42 -0.52 -16.23 -7.15
CA ASN A 42 -0.26 -14.79 -7.14
C ASN A 42 1.03 -14.39 -6.42
N ILE A 43 1.43 -15.12 -5.39
CA ILE A 43 2.70 -14.87 -4.70
C ILE A 43 3.88 -15.39 -5.55
N VAL A 44 3.77 -16.59 -6.11
CA VAL A 44 4.80 -17.21 -6.96
C VAL A 44 5.10 -16.37 -8.20
N ASP A 45 4.08 -15.80 -8.85
CA ASP A 45 4.22 -14.88 -9.99
C ASP A 45 5.03 -13.61 -9.65
N ARG A 46 5.17 -13.32 -8.35
CA ARG A 46 5.89 -12.16 -7.83
C ARG A 46 7.26 -12.52 -7.28
N MET A 47 7.60 -13.80 -7.18
CA MET A 47 8.94 -14.23 -6.75
C MET A 47 9.99 -13.99 -7.84
N CYS A 48 11.26 -13.91 -7.45
CA CYS A 48 12.37 -14.02 -8.40
C CYS A 48 12.42 -15.43 -8.99
N ALA A 49 13.14 -15.61 -10.11
CA ALA A 49 13.20 -16.89 -10.83
C ALA A 49 13.58 -18.09 -9.92
N ASP A 50 14.57 -17.91 -9.04
CA ASP A 50 15.05 -18.95 -8.13
C ASP A 50 13.95 -19.37 -7.15
N CYS A 51 13.38 -18.39 -6.43
CA CYS A 51 12.32 -18.64 -5.45
C CYS A 51 11.02 -19.12 -6.12
N ASN A 52 10.71 -18.66 -7.33
CA ASN A 52 9.56 -19.13 -8.10
C ASN A 52 9.69 -20.63 -8.38
N LYS A 53 10.84 -21.05 -8.94
CA LYS A 53 11.12 -22.46 -9.24
C LYS A 53 11.02 -23.36 -8.00
N GLU A 54 11.50 -22.89 -6.85
CA GLU A 54 11.41 -23.62 -5.58
C GLU A 54 9.97 -23.81 -5.08
N ASN A 55 9.07 -22.86 -5.36
CA ASN A 55 7.74 -22.82 -4.76
C ASN A 55 6.60 -23.19 -5.72
N LEU A 56 6.85 -23.25 -7.03
CA LEU A 56 5.84 -23.54 -8.03
C LEU A 56 5.12 -24.88 -7.78
N SER A 57 5.88 -25.93 -7.46
CA SER A 57 5.36 -27.28 -7.19
C SER A 57 5.05 -27.56 -5.72
N LYS A 58 5.28 -26.61 -4.81
CA LYS A 58 4.97 -26.83 -3.38
C LYS A 58 3.47 -26.82 -3.16
N GLU A 59 2.96 -27.81 -2.45
CA GLU A 59 1.60 -27.76 -1.92
C GLU A 59 1.50 -26.72 -0.81
N VAL A 60 0.39 -25.99 -0.80
CA VAL A 60 0.08 -24.97 0.21
C VAL A 60 -1.27 -25.35 0.81
N SER A 61 -1.26 -25.67 2.10
CA SER A 61 -2.47 -26.08 2.82
C SER A 61 -2.74 -25.21 4.05
N SER A 62 -1.86 -24.24 4.32
CA SER A 62 -1.98 -23.38 5.49
C SER A 62 -1.59 -21.93 5.22
N LYS A 63 -2.12 -21.04 6.07
CA LYS A 63 -1.69 -19.65 6.19
C LYS A 63 -0.18 -19.52 6.48
N LYS A 64 0.39 -20.48 7.22
CA LYS A 64 1.82 -20.48 7.55
C LYS A 64 2.68 -20.63 6.29
N ASP A 65 2.25 -21.45 5.34
CA ASP A 65 2.96 -21.66 4.07
C ASP A 65 2.96 -20.40 3.22
N ILE A 66 1.79 -19.77 3.06
CA ILE A 66 1.63 -18.46 2.41
C ILE A 66 2.55 -17.41 3.05
N MET A 67 2.52 -17.29 4.37
CA MET A 67 3.37 -16.34 5.08
C MET A 67 4.86 -16.68 4.97
N SER A 68 5.23 -17.95 4.82
CA SER A 68 6.61 -18.35 4.54
C SER A 68 7.07 -17.82 3.18
N MET A 69 6.24 -17.97 2.16
CA MET A 69 6.49 -17.48 0.80
C MET A 69 6.60 -15.95 0.75
N ILE A 70 5.72 -15.22 1.45
CA ILE A 70 5.79 -13.76 1.55
C ILE A 70 7.10 -13.31 2.24
N ARG A 71 7.51 -14.00 3.32
CA ARG A 71 8.81 -13.71 3.97
C ARG A 71 10.00 -13.97 3.05
N GLN A 72 9.91 -14.99 2.18
CA GLN A 72 10.94 -15.26 1.18
C GLN A 72 11.04 -14.13 0.15
N ILE A 73 9.90 -13.55 -0.27
CA ILE A 73 9.89 -12.35 -1.10
C ILE A 73 10.62 -11.19 -0.40
N SER A 74 10.23 -10.90 0.85
CA SER A 74 10.81 -9.79 1.62
C SER A 74 12.32 -9.92 1.86
N LYS A 75 12.81 -11.14 2.11
CA LYS A 75 14.23 -11.41 2.44
C LYS A 75 15.13 -11.65 1.24
N CYS A 76 14.58 -11.96 0.07
CA CYS A 76 15.36 -12.32 -1.12
C CYS A 76 14.88 -11.58 -2.36
N CYS A 77 13.64 -11.82 -2.79
CA CYS A 77 13.17 -11.36 -4.09
C CYS A 77 13.19 -9.82 -4.20
N SER A 78 12.76 -9.12 -3.15
CA SER A 78 12.67 -7.66 -3.07
C SER A 78 14.01 -6.93 -3.21
N LEU A 79 15.11 -7.64 -2.94
CA LEU A 79 16.48 -7.13 -2.98
C LEU A 79 17.15 -7.34 -4.35
N LYS A 80 16.52 -8.10 -5.25
CA LYS A 80 17.05 -8.35 -6.59
C LYS A 80 16.85 -7.13 -7.47
N ASP A 81 17.85 -6.84 -8.29
CA ASP A 81 17.74 -5.86 -9.35
C ASP A 81 16.56 -6.21 -10.27
N GLY A 82 15.77 -5.20 -10.61
CA GLY A 82 14.61 -5.36 -11.49
C GLY A 82 13.37 -6.00 -10.83
N TYR A 83 13.39 -6.34 -9.54
CA TYR A 83 12.19 -6.84 -8.84
C TYR A 83 10.99 -5.90 -8.99
N ILE A 84 11.25 -4.59 -8.89
CA ILE A 84 10.38 -3.52 -9.35
C ILE A 84 11.22 -2.72 -10.35
N SER A 85 10.92 -2.87 -11.63
CA SER A 85 11.64 -2.20 -12.72
C SER A 85 10.84 -1.02 -13.26
N ILE A 86 11.43 -0.30 -14.20
CA ILE A 86 10.80 0.83 -14.89
C ILE A 86 9.54 0.39 -15.65
N HIS A 87 9.46 -0.88 -16.08
CA HIS A 87 8.33 -1.46 -16.81
C HIS A 87 7.24 -2.02 -15.90
N THR A 88 7.49 -2.17 -14.58
CA THR A 88 6.49 -2.62 -13.61
C THR A 88 5.34 -1.60 -13.55
N SER A 89 4.09 -2.04 -13.72
CA SER A 89 2.93 -1.14 -13.63
C SER A 89 2.80 -0.53 -12.23
N MET A 90 2.09 0.60 -12.08
CA MET A 90 1.91 1.23 -10.77
C MET A 90 1.24 0.28 -9.77
N ASN A 91 0.13 -0.37 -10.19
CA ASN A 91 -0.58 -1.35 -9.36
C ASN A 91 0.31 -2.48 -8.89
N GLU A 92 1.10 -3.04 -9.81
CA GLU A 92 2.01 -4.14 -9.48
C GLU A 92 3.16 -3.68 -8.57
N GLY A 93 3.65 -2.46 -8.76
CA GLY A 93 4.64 -1.84 -7.88
C GLY A 93 4.12 -1.73 -6.44
N VAL A 94 2.88 -1.25 -6.25
CA VAL A 94 2.25 -1.17 -4.92
C VAL A 94 2.15 -2.54 -4.27
N VAL A 95 1.61 -3.54 -4.97
CA VAL A 95 1.50 -4.92 -4.44
C VAL A 95 2.87 -5.47 -4.04
N ARG A 96 3.89 -5.26 -4.89
CA ARG A 96 5.26 -5.72 -4.63
C ARG A 96 5.91 -5.03 -3.45
N GLU A 97 5.63 -3.75 -3.19
CA GLU A 97 6.11 -3.04 -2.01
C GLU A 97 5.46 -3.58 -0.71
N VAL A 98 4.15 -3.88 -0.72
CA VAL A 98 3.49 -4.51 0.43
C VAL A 98 4.07 -5.91 0.71
N LEU A 99 4.32 -6.71 -0.34
CA LEU A 99 4.97 -8.01 -0.21
C LEU A 99 6.43 -7.87 0.27
N ALA A 100 7.16 -6.87 -0.21
CA ALA A 100 8.53 -6.57 0.24
C ALA A 100 8.57 -6.19 1.73
N ALA A 101 7.51 -5.57 2.25
CA ALA A 101 7.31 -5.30 3.68
C ALA A 101 6.95 -6.57 4.50
N SER A 102 6.99 -7.76 3.90
CA SER A 102 6.61 -9.03 4.54
C SER A 102 5.16 -9.03 5.05
N ASN A 103 4.27 -8.30 4.38
CA ASN A 103 2.90 -8.07 4.82
C ASN A 103 2.76 -7.36 6.18
N LYS A 104 3.81 -6.68 6.66
CA LYS A 104 3.66 -5.74 7.77
C LYS A 104 2.92 -4.50 7.27
N PRO A 105 2.06 -3.88 8.09
CA PRO A 105 1.40 -2.63 7.74
C PRO A 105 2.42 -1.59 7.25
N ILE A 106 2.21 -1.07 6.04
CA ILE A 106 3.05 -0.03 5.44
C ILE A 106 2.17 1.09 4.91
N ASN A 107 2.52 2.34 5.22
CA ASN A 107 1.72 3.47 4.78
C ASN A 107 2.02 3.89 3.34
N SER A 108 1.06 4.62 2.75
CA SER A 108 1.11 5.12 1.37
C SER A 108 2.32 6.00 1.08
N GLU A 109 2.77 6.81 2.06
CA GLU A 109 3.94 7.69 1.93
C GLU A 109 5.25 6.90 1.81
N LYS A 110 5.42 5.83 2.60
CA LYS A 110 6.58 4.93 2.53
C LYS A 110 6.65 4.22 1.18
N ILE A 111 5.51 3.69 0.70
CA ILE A 111 5.42 3.07 -0.64
C ILE A 111 5.76 4.09 -1.71
N SER A 112 5.18 5.29 -1.63
CA SER A 112 5.42 6.37 -2.58
C SER A 112 6.90 6.74 -2.66
N SER A 113 7.55 6.92 -1.50
CA SER A 113 8.97 7.23 -1.42
C SER A 113 9.84 6.12 -2.02
N SER A 114 9.54 4.85 -1.69
CA SER A 114 10.26 3.68 -2.22
C SER A 114 10.17 3.60 -3.75
N LEU A 115 8.95 3.70 -4.29
CA LEU A 115 8.71 3.65 -5.73
C LEU A 115 9.31 4.85 -6.48
N ARG A 116 9.27 6.07 -5.90
CA ARG A 116 9.99 7.23 -6.48
C ARG A 116 11.47 6.93 -6.61
N ASN A 117 12.11 6.42 -5.57
CA ASN A 117 13.54 6.11 -5.60
C ASN A 117 13.87 5.08 -6.68
N ARG A 118 13.05 4.04 -6.81
CA ARG A 118 13.23 2.98 -7.83
C ARG A 118 13.03 3.47 -9.26
N TRP A 119 12.19 4.49 -9.47
CA TRP A 119 11.88 5.04 -10.80
C TRP A 119 12.49 6.43 -11.04
N ALA A 120 13.37 6.91 -10.16
CA ALA A 120 13.90 8.28 -10.24
C ALA A 120 14.71 8.54 -11.52
N LEU A 121 15.33 7.50 -12.08
CA LEU A 121 16.25 7.61 -13.22
C LEU A 121 15.60 7.23 -14.56
N THR A 122 14.27 7.25 -14.65
CA THR A 122 13.60 6.97 -15.92
C THR A 122 13.45 8.24 -16.76
N PRO A 123 13.49 8.15 -18.11
CA PRO A 123 13.21 9.29 -18.98
C PRO A 123 11.82 9.91 -18.77
N PHE A 124 10.89 9.11 -18.24
CA PHE A 124 9.52 9.50 -17.92
C PHE A 124 9.17 9.02 -16.49
N PRO A 125 9.45 9.83 -15.45
CA PRO A 125 9.17 9.44 -14.08
C PRO A 125 7.66 9.33 -13.88
N LYS A 126 7.23 8.23 -13.26
CA LYS A 126 5.82 8.03 -12.93
C LYS A 126 5.41 8.98 -11.82
N ASN A 127 4.18 9.50 -11.86
CA ASN A 127 3.63 10.28 -10.75
C ASN A 127 3.32 9.33 -9.59
N VAL A 128 4.27 9.20 -8.67
CA VAL A 128 4.12 8.41 -7.45
C VAL A 128 3.87 9.36 -6.29
N ASN A 129 2.60 9.55 -5.92
CA ASN A 129 2.23 10.28 -4.72
C ASN A 129 1.29 9.43 -3.86
N LYS A 130 1.23 9.72 -2.55
CA LYS A 130 0.44 8.94 -1.59
C LYS A 130 -1.04 8.80 -2.00
N ILE A 131 -1.64 9.87 -2.54
CA ILE A 131 -3.05 9.90 -2.96
C ILE A 131 -3.30 8.89 -4.09
N VAL A 132 -2.38 8.79 -5.05
CA VAL A 132 -2.44 7.79 -6.12
C VAL A 132 -2.29 6.38 -5.53
N ILE A 133 -1.34 6.16 -4.63
CA ILE A 133 -1.15 4.85 -3.97
C ILE A 133 -2.42 4.41 -3.24
N GLU A 134 -3.05 5.31 -2.49
CA GLU A 134 -4.28 5.04 -1.73
C GLU A 134 -5.46 4.72 -2.64
N LYS A 135 -5.64 5.48 -3.73
CA LYS A 135 -6.69 5.20 -4.72
C LYS A 135 -6.50 3.82 -5.36
N LEU A 136 -5.27 3.46 -5.70
CA LEU A 136 -4.97 2.15 -6.27
C LEU A 136 -5.17 1.02 -5.27
N ALA A 137 -4.78 1.24 -4.01
CA ALA A 137 -5.00 0.29 -2.93
C ALA A 137 -6.50 0.01 -2.73
N LYS A 138 -7.31 1.06 -2.60
CA LYS A 138 -8.78 0.94 -2.45
C LYS A 138 -9.46 0.26 -3.64
N ALA A 139 -8.88 0.35 -4.83
CA ALA A 139 -9.41 -0.31 -6.03
C ALA A 139 -8.93 -1.77 -6.18
N ASN A 140 -7.94 -2.21 -5.40
CA ASN A 140 -7.33 -3.53 -5.55
C ASN A 140 -7.85 -4.51 -4.48
N LYS A 141 -8.50 -5.59 -4.94
CA LYS A 141 -9.06 -6.63 -4.07
C LYS A 141 -8.04 -7.39 -3.21
N TRP A 142 -6.74 -7.26 -3.52
CA TRP A 142 -5.67 -7.89 -2.75
C TRP A 142 -5.17 -7.03 -1.59
N ILE A 143 -5.51 -5.73 -1.57
CA ILE A 143 -4.94 -4.79 -0.62
C ILE A 143 -5.99 -4.41 0.42
N ALA A 144 -5.74 -4.81 1.66
CA ALA A 144 -6.44 -4.29 2.82
C ALA A 144 -5.93 -2.88 3.12
N THR A 145 -6.85 -2.00 3.49
CA THR A 145 -6.51 -0.64 3.93
C THR A 145 -7.11 -0.35 5.30
N SER A 146 -6.31 0.17 6.22
CA SER A 146 -6.72 0.52 7.59
C SER A 146 -6.13 1.88 7.98
N SER A 147 -6.85 2.70 8.74
CA SER A 147 -6.32 3.93 9.35
C SER A 147 -5.49 3.66 10.61
N ASN A 148 -5.57 2.45 11.16
CA ASN A 148 -4.75 1.98 12.27
C ASN A 148 -3.66 1.04 11.78
N GLU A 149 -2.53 1.02 12.49
CA GLU A 149 -1.54 -0.04 12.35
C GLU A 149 -2.18 -1.36 12.82
N ALA A 150 -2.26 -2.35 11.93
CA ALA A 150 -2.96 -3.62 12.15
C ALA A 150 -2.16 -4.61 13.00
#